data_AF-A0A6N7IFA1-F1
#
_entry.id   AF-A0A6N7IFA1-F1
#
_cell.length_a   1.000
_cell.length_b   1.000
_cell.length_c   1.000
_cell.angle_alpha   90.00
_cell.angle_beta   90.00
_cell.angle_gamma   90.00
#
_symmetry.space_group_name_H-M   'P 1'
#
loop_
_entity.id
_entity.type
_entity.pdbx_description
1 polymer ?
#
loop_
_entity_poly.entity_id
_entity_poly.type
_entity_poly.pdbx_seq_one_letter_code
_entity_poly.pdbx_strand_id
1 'polypeptide(L)' 'MAPRTFTAAVHREEDWYVAQCLEVDVASQGRTVDEAVSNLAEAVELYLEETDDPQLTDTPLVKAFQVPGAA' A
#
# COMPACT_ATOMS: atom_id res chain seq x y z
N MET A 1 3.72 -14.87 15.41
CA MET A 1 2.43 -14.26 14.99
C MET A 1 1.96 -14.95 13.73
N ALA A 2 0.66 -15.14 13.50
CA ALA A 2 0.19 -15.64 12.21
C ALA A 2 0.45 -14.57 11.13
N PRO A 3 0.84 -14.95 9.90
CA PRO A 3 1.07 -13.98 8.83
C PRO A 3 -0.21 -13.22 8.53
N ARG A 4 -0.11 -11.88 8.46
CA ARG A 4 -1.18 -11.00 7.98
C ARG A 4 -0.91 -10.64 6.53
N THR A 5 -1.98 -10.54 5.74
CA THR A 5 -1.89 -10.11 4.34
C THR A 5 -2.42 -8.68 4.25
N PHE A 6 -1.68 -7.84 3.54
CA PHE A 6 -2.02 -6.44 3.27
C PHE A 6 -2.19 -6.22 1.78
N THR A 7 -2.91 -5.17 1.40
CA THR A 7 -3.24 -4.85 0.03
C THR A 7 -2.54 -3.57 -0.38
N ALA A 8 -1.75 -3.61 -1.46
CA ALA A 8 -1.09 -2.44 -2.00
C ALA A 8 -1.81 -1.92 -3.25
N ALA A 9 -2.11 -0.62 -3.29
CA ALA A 9 -2.37 0.09 -4.54
C ALA A 9 -1.04 0.64 -5.07
N VAL A 10 -0.74 0.37 -6.33
CA VAL A 10 0.53 0.78 -6.96
C VAL A 10 0.23 1.59 -8.21
N HIS A 11 0.84 2.76 -8.32
CA HIS A 11 0.79 3.60 -9.53
C HIS A 11 2.18 4.12 -9.87
N ARG A 12 2.33 4.58 -11.11
CA ARG A 12 3.58 5.14 -11.61
C ARG A 12 3.54 6.66 -11.49
N GLU A 13 4.58 7.22 -10.89
CA GLU A 13 4.87 8.66 -10.86
C GLU A 13 6.24 8.89 -11.47
N GLU A 14 6.29 9.53 -12.65
CA GLU A 14 7.54 9.75 -13.39
C GLU A 14 8.36 8.45 -13.59
N ASP A 15 9.55 8.38 -12.97
CA ASP A 15 10.50 7.27 -13.00
C ASP A 15 10.46 6.40 -11.73
N TRP A 16 9.36 6.48 -10.98
CA TRP A 16 9.12 5.74 -9.74
C TRP A 16 7.77 5.03 -9.76
N TYR A 17 7.68 3.94 -9.00
CA TYR A 17 6.44 3.33 -8.58
C TYR A 17 6.19 3.73 -7.13
N VAL A 18 4.98 4.21 -6.85
CA VAL A 18 4.51 4.51 -5.50
C VAL A 18 3.53 3.42 -5.11
N ALA A 19 3.77 2.80 -3.96
CA ALA A 19 2.93 1.76 -3.39
C ALA A 19 2.32 2.26 -2.08
N GLN A 20 0.99 2.24 -1.97
CA GLN A 20 0.25 2.63 -0.78
C GLN A 20 -0.45 1.41 -0.18
N CYS A 21 -0.31 1.20 1.12
CA CYS A 21 -1.09 0.21 1.85
C CYS A 21 -2.55 0.67 1.97
N LEU A 22 -3.51 -0.22 1.74
CA LEU A 22 -4.92 0.14 1.83
C LEU A 22 -5.50 -0.05 3.23
N GLU A 23 -4.82 -0.79 4.10
CA GLU A 23 -5.28 -1.07 5.47
C GLU A 23 -4.70 -0.13 6.53
N VAL A 24 -3.59 0.56 6.23
CA VAL A 24 -2.93 1.54 7.11
C VAL A 24 -2.40 2.71 6.29
N ASP A 25 -2.27 3.88 6.90
CA ASP A 25 -1.78 5.10 6.24
C ASP A 25 -0.25 5.09 6.10
N VAL A 26 0.25 4.15 5.29
CA VAL A 26 1.66 3.96 4.99
C VAL A 26 1.83 3.83 3.48
N ALA A 27 2.81 4.53 2.94
CA ALA A 27 3.22 4.42 1.56
C ALA A 27 4.74 4.31 1.46
N SER A 28 5.21 3.70 0.37
CA SER A 28 6.62 3.60 0.03
C SER A 28 6.78 3.67 -1.50
N GLN A 29 8.02 3.65 -1.98
CA GLN A 29 8.33 3.79 -3.39
C GLN A 29 9.53 2.96 -3.82
N GLY A 30 9.62 2.67 -5.12
CA GLY A 30 10.70 1.89 -5.71
C GLY A 30 10.84 2.15 -7.21
N ARG A 31 11.97 1.76 -7.82
CA ARG A 31 12.21 1.86 -9.26
C ARG A 31 11.47 0.78 -10.05
N THR A 32 11.02 -0.28 -9.37
CA THR A 32 10.14 -1.31 -9.91
C THR A 32 8.92 -1.50 -9.01
N VAL A 33 7.89 -2.17 -9.53
CA VAL A 33 6.71 -2.55 -8.74
C VAL A 33 7.12 -3.42 -7.55
N ASP A 34 7.96 -4.42 -7.77
CA ASP A 34 8.42 -5.34 -6.73
C ASP A 34 9.21 -4.62 -5.64
N GLU A 35 10.08 -3.67 -6.01
CA GLU A 35 10.83 -2.85 -5.05
C GLU A 35 9.89 -1.97 -4.22
N ALA A 36 8.93 -1.30 -4.86
CA ALA A 36 7.97 -0.47 -4.14
C ALA A 36 7.12 -1.27 -3.14
N VAL A 37 6.70 -2.48 -3.52
CA VAL A 37 5.94 -3.39 -2.63
C VAL A 37 6.81 -3.96 -1.51
N SER A 38 8.07 -4.32 -1.78
CA SER A 38 9.01 -4.77 -0.75
C SER A 38 9.28 -3.67 0.28
N ASN A 39 9.57 -2.45 -0.20
CA ASN A 39 9.81 -1.31 0.68
C ASN A 39 8.55 -0.92 1.46
N LEU A 40 7.36 -1.11 0.88
CA LEU A 40 6.08 -0.92 1.59
C LEU A 40 5.90 -1.95 2.70
N ALA A 41 6.24 -3.22 2.46
CA ALA A 41 6.14 -4.26 3.48
C ALA A 41 7.01 -3.96 4.70
N GLU A 42 8.25 -3.53 4.49
CA GLU A 42 9.15 -3.09 5.57
C GLU A 42 8.59 -1.88 6.32
N ALA A 43 8.09 -0.87 5.60
CA ALA A 43 7.50 0.33 6.21
C ALA A 43 6.26 0.01 7.06
N VAL A 44 5.40 -0.91 6.60
CA VAL A 44 4.22 -1.36 7.34
C VAL A 44 4.63 -2.17 8.58
N GLU A 45 5.64 -3.04 8.48
CA GLU A 45 6.17 -3.78 9.63
C GLU A 45 6.65 -2.83 10.73
N LEU A 46 7.48 -1.84 10.36
CA LEU A 46 7.94 -0.80 11.30
C LEU A 46 6.78 -0.01 11.92
N TYR A 47 5.80 0.39 11.12
CA TYR A 47 4.61 1.09 11.63
C TYR A 47 3.86 0.28 12.70
N LEU A 48 3.69 -1.02 12.49
CA LEU A 48 3.00 -1.92 13.42
C LEU A 48 3.82 -2.18 14.69
N GLU A 49 5.15 -2.16 14.61
CA GLU A 49 6.04 -2.29 15.76
C GLU A 49 6.07 -1.01 16.62
N GLU A 50 6.00 0.16 16.00
CA GLU A 50 6.11 1.46 16.68
C GLU A 50 4.76 2.00 17.18
N THR A 51 3.63 1.42 16.74
CA THR A 51 2.29 1.88 17.11
C THR A 51 1.63 0.95 18.12
N ASP A 52 1.30 1.47 19.30
CA ASP A 52 0.66 0.69 20.39
C ASP A 52 -0.75 0.18 20.03
N ASP A 53 -1.51 0.94 19.23
CA ASP A 53 -2.87 0.62 18.78
C ASP A 53 -3.08 1.02 17.30
N PRO A 54 -2.53 0.24 16.36
CA PRO A 54 -2.62 0.57 14.94
C PRO A 54 -4.06 0.44 14.46
N GLN A 55 -4.58 1.52 13.88
CA GLN A 55 -5.89 1.54 13.27
C GLN A 55 -5.84 0.82 11.93
N LEU A 56 -6.21 -0.46 11.95
CA LEU A 56 -6.28 -1.33 10.78
C LEU A 56 -7.70 -1.32 10.22
N THR A 57 -7.86 -0.99 8.94
CA THR A 57 -9.13 -1.28 8.26
C THR A 57 -9.17 -2.74 7.82
N ASP A 58 -10.38 -3.30 7.65
CA ASP A 58 -10.56 -4.62 7.08
C ASP A 58 -9.94 -4.70 5.67
N THR A 59 -9.48 -5.89 5.28
CA THR A 59 -8.94 -6.15 3.94
C THR A 59 -9.97 -5.72 2.87
N PRO A 60 -9.64 -4.75 2.01
CA PRO A 60 -10.62 -4.16 1.12
C PRO A 60 -10.92 -5.07 -0.07
N LEU A 61 -12.15 -5.01 -0.56
CA LEU A 61 -12.51 -5.54 -1.87
C LEU A 61 -12.12 -4.52 -2.95
N VAL A 62 -11.03 -4.76 -3.67
CA VAL A 62 -10.57 -3.86 -4.74
C VAL A 62 -11.33 -4.13 -6.04
N LYS A 63 -11.96 -3.09 -6.61
CA LYS A 63 -12.63 -3.13 -7.92
C LYS A 63 -12.39 -1.85 -8.71
N ALA A 64 -12.12 -2.01 -10.01
CA ALA A 64 -12.12 -0.90 -10.96
C ALA A 64 -13.55 -0.49 -11.31
N PHE A 65 -13.77 0.81 -11.53
CA PHE A 65 -15.01 1.37 -12.07
C PHE A 65 -14.69 2.43 -13.13
N GLN A 66 -15.67 2.76 -13.97
CA GLN A 66 -15.51 3.72 -15.07
C GLN A 66 -16.41 4.93 -14.83
N VAL A 67 -15.92 6.11 -15.18
CA VAL A 67 -16.70 7.37 -15.19
C VAL A 67 -16.64 7.99 -16.60
N PRO A 68 -17.66 8.78 -17.02
CA PRO A 68 -17.59 9.53 -18.27
C PRO A 68 -16.35 10.42 -18.29
N GLY A 69 -15.64 10.46 -19.42
CA GLY A 69 -14.33 11.10 -19.53
C GLY A 69 -14.31 12.53 -19.00
N ALA A 70 -13.54 12.74 -17.93
CA ALA A 70 -13.10 14.08 -17.54
C ALA A 70 -12.03 14.49 -18.55
N ALA A 71 -12.41 15.37 -19.48
CA ALA A 71 -11.48 16.08 -20.35
C ALA A 71 -10.86 17.25 -19.58
#